data_AF-A0A4U0QVI4-F1
#
_entry.id   AF-A0A4U0QVI4-F1
#
_cell.length_a   1.000
_cell.length_b   1.000
_cell.length_c   1.000
_cell.angle_alpha   90.00
_cell.angle_beta   90.00
_cell.angle_gamma   90.00
#
_symmetry.space_group_name_H-M   'P 1'
#
loop_
_entity.id
_entity.type
_entity.pdbx_description
1 polymer ?
#
loop_
_entity_poly.entity_id
_entity_poly.type
_entity_poly.pdbx_seq_one_letter_code
_entity_poly.pdbx_strand_id
1 'polypeptide(L)'
;MTDATLTLEDGPQLTGEIVDKGGDYIRMRSTTEMSQNQLGQYGEGQIEIDGKTERVLLESAMPTAEDEEVFELTMRRMTPSA
;
A
#
# COMPACT_ATOMS: atom_id res chain seq x y z
N MET A 1 0.60 -13.11 8.50
CA MET A 1 0.30 -11.85 7.81
C MET A 1 0.61 -10.74 8.79
N THR A 2 1.15 -9.62 8.33
CA THR A 2 1.57 -8.51 9.21
C THR A 2 0.69 -7.32 8.94
N ASP A 3 0.07 -6.76 9.98
CA ASP A 3 -0.77 -5.58 9.85
C ASP A 3 0.07 -4.37 9.40
N ALA A 4 -0.51 -3.55 8.54
CA ALA A 4 0.11 -2.34 8.04
C ALA A 4 -0.90 -1.22 7.88
N THR A 5 -0.40 0.01 8.05
CA THR A 5 -1.14 1.23 7.80
C THR A 5 -0.42 2.04 6.73
N LEU A 6 -1.06 2.23 5.58
CA LEU A 6 -0.56 3.11 4.52
C LEU A 6 -1.26 4.47 4.63
N THR A 7 -0.48 5.54 4.73
CA THR A 7 -0.96 6.91 4.67
C THR A 7 -0.47 7.55 3.38
N LEU A 8 -1.38 7.83 2.45
CA LEU A 8 -1.06 8.48 1.18
C LEU A 8 -0.95 10.00 1.38
N GLU A 9 0.00 10.64 0.70
CA GLU A 9 0.19 12.10 0.78
C GLU A 9 -1.04 12.83 0.20
N ASP A 10 -1.58 13.80 0.95
CA ASP A 10 -2.86 14.48 0.66
C ASP A 10 -4.05 13.53 0.40
N GLY A 11 -3.92 12.29 0.89
CA GLY A 11 -4.82 11.19 0.59
C GLY A 11 -5.38 10.51 1.83
N PRO A 12 -6.07 9.38 1.62
CA PRO A 12 -6.63 8.60 2.70
C PRO A 12 -5.58 7.75 3.39
N GLN A 13 -5.96 7.31 4.59
CA GLN A 13 -5.28 6.24 5.30
C GLN A 13 -5.97 4.91 4.98
N LEU A 14 -5.18 3.92 4.61
CA LEU A 14 -5.60 2.56 4.29
C LEU A 14 -4.98 1.60 5.32
N THR A 15 -5.78 0.65 5.79
CA THR A 15 -5.32 -0.37 6.74
C THR A 15 -5.50 -1.73 6.11
N GLY A 16 -4.51 -2.59 6.27
CA GLY A 16 -4.50 -3.88 5.59
C GLY A 16 -3.39 -4.80 6.08
N GLU A 17 -3.18 -5.87 5.34
CA GLU A 17 -2.21 -6.90 5.65
C GLU A 17 -1.10 -6.92 4.60
N ILE A 18 0.14 -7.06 5.05
CA ILE A 18 1.27 -7.28 4.15
C ILE A 18 1.23 -8.70 3.60
N VAL A 19 1.15 -8.78 2.28
CA VAL A 19 1.19 -10.02 1.50
C VAL A 19 2.64 -10.40 1.19
N ASP A 20 3.49 -9.41 0.87
CA ASP A 20 4.90 -9.63 0.55
C ASP A 20 5.77 -8.41 0.88
N LYS A 21 7.01 -8.65 1.29
CA LYS A 21 8.07 -7.64 1.52
C LYS A 21 9.34 -8.12 0.83
N GLY A 22 9.49 -7.81 -0.46
CA GLY A 22 10.59 -8.28 -1.30
C GLY A 22 11.47 -7.14 -1.77
N GLY A 23 12.70 -7.05 -1.25
CA GLY A 23 13.69 -6.06 -1.68
C GLY A 23 13.18 -4.62 -1.55
N ASP A 24 13.01 -3.94 -2.68
CA ASP A 24 12.53 -2.57 -2.74
C ASP A 24 10.99 -2.46 -2.78
N TYR A 25 10.26 -3.56 -2.83
CA TYR A 25 8.81 -3.56 -2.99
C TYR A 25 8.08 -4.13 -1.78
N ILE A 26 6.91 -3.53 -1.50
CA ILE A 26 5.98 -3.97 -0.48
C ILE A 26 4.63 -4.18 -1.16
N ARG A 27 4.01 -5.34 -0.91
CA ARG A 27 2.63 -5.62 -1.32
C ARG A 27 1.73 -5.69 -0.11
N MET A 28 0.68 -4.88 -0.12
CA MET A 28 -0.33 -4.82 0.93
C MET A 28 -1.70 -5.12 0.33
N ARG A 29 -2.48 -5.95 1.02
CA ARG A 29 -3.89 -6.17 0.71
C ARG A 29 -4.73 -5.31 1.66
N SER A 30 -5.63 -4.51 1.12
CA SER A 30 -6.47 -3.57 1.88
C SER A 30 -7.88 -3.56 1.32
N THR A 31 -8.88 -3.48 2.20
CA THR A 31 -10.25 -3.18 1.79
C THR A 31 -10.44 -1.67 1.73
N THR A 32 -11.05 -1.15 0.66
CA THR A 32 -11.31 0.28 0.51
C THR A 32 -12.50 0.52 -0.41
N GLU A 33 -13.29 1.56 -0.12
CA GLU A 33 -14.41 2.01 -0.96
C GLU A 33 -13.92 2.84 -2.18
N MET A 34 -12.61 3.04 -2.30
CA MET A 34 -12.03 3.81 -3.40
C MET A 34 -11.87 2.97 -4.67
N SER A 35 -12.15 3.60 -5.80
CA SER A 35 -11.84 3.01 -7.10
C SER A 35 -10.33 2.97 -7.38
N GLN A 36 -9.93 2.06 -8.27
CA GLN A 36 -8.57 2.00 -8.81
C GLN A 36 -8.08 3.36 -9.33
N ASN A 37 -8.94 4.12 -10.02
CA ASN A 37 -8.59 5.42 -10.57
C ASN A 37 -8.32 6.46 -9.49
N GLN A 38 -9.04 6.42 -8.36
CA GLN A 38 -8.79 7.33 -7.24
C GLN A 38 -7.49 6.97 -6.53
N LEU A 39 -7.23 5.69 -6.30
CA LEU A 39 -5.99 5.23 -5.69
C LEU A 39 -4.76 5.55 -6.56
N GLY A 40 -4.87 5.36 -7.88
CA GLY A 40 -3.80 5.66 -8.84
C GLY A 40 -3.47 7.14 -9.02
N GLN A 41 -4.25 8.06 -8.43
CA GLN A 41 -3.89 9.48 -8.38
C GLN A 41 -2.85 9.78 -7.30
N TYR A 42 -2.72 8.92 -6.29
CA TYR A 42 -1.74 9.09 -5.24
C TYR A 42 -0.42 8.46 -5.66
N GLY A 43 0.66 9.22 -5.46
CA GLY A 43 2.03 8.79 -5.74
C GLY A 43 2.74 8.39 -4.46
N GLU A 44 3.08 9.38 -3.63
CA GLU A 44 3.88 9.15 -2.42
C GLU A 44 3.02 8.88 -1.18
N GLY A 45 3.62 8.17 -0.23
CA GLY A 45 3.00 7.89 1.06
C GLY A 45 4.00 7.36 2.08
N GLN A 46 3.45 7.03 3.25
CA GLN A 46 4.17 6.40 4.34
C GLN A 46 3.46 5.13 4.73
N ILE A 47 4.19 4.03 4.81
CA ILE A 47 3.67 2.77 5.34
C ILE A 47 4.25 2.54 6.73
N GLU A 48 3.38 2.23 7.69
CA GLU A 48 3.76 1.77 9.01
C GLU A 48 3.55 0.26 9.10
N ILE A 49 4.61 -0.45 9.49
CA ILE A 49 4.58 -1.89 9.69
C ILE A 49 5.37 -2.23 10.95
N ASP A 50 4.77 -2.96 11.90
CA ASP A 50 5.40 -3.31 13.18
C ASP A 50 5.96 -2.08 13.94
N GLY A 51 5.26 -0.93 13.86
CA GLY A 51 5.69 0.34 14.46
C GLY A 51 6.89 1.01 13.78
N LYS A 52 7.33 0.51 12.61
CA LYS A 52 8.34 1.16 11.77
C LYS A 52 7.67 1.84 10.60
N THR A 53 7.98 3.11 10.41
CA THR A 53 7.48 3.90 9.28
C THR A 53 8.52 3.97 8.17
N GLU A 54 8.10 3.69 6.94
CA GLU A 54 8.91 3.77 5.73
C GLU A 54 8.23 4.67 4.68
N ARG A 55 9.01 5.48 3.95
CA ARG A 55 8.50 6.23 2.80
C ARG A 55 8.40 5.33 1.58
N VAL A 56 7.26 5.39 0.92
CA VAL A 56 6.94 4.56 -0.24
C VAL A 56 6.29 5.36 -1.35
N LEU A 57 6.39 4.84 -2.57
CA LEU A 57 5.66 5.27 -3.74
C LEU A 57 4.64 4.20 -4.10
N LEU A 58 3.35 4.52 -4.12
CA LEU A 58 2.31 3.65 -4.66
C LEU A 58 2.50 3.52 -6.17
N GLU A 59 2.92 2.35 -6.63
CA GLU A 59 3.13 2.09 -8.06
C GLU A 59 1.89 1.53 -8.74
N SER A 60 1.10 0.74 -8.02
CA SER A 60 -0.16 0.21 -8.55
C SER A 60 -1.13 -0.15 -7.44
N ALA A 61 -2.41 0.07 -7.71
CA ALA A 61 -3.52 -0.50 -6.96
C ALA A 61 -4.35 -1.34 -7.92
N MET A 62 -4.55 -2.62 -7.63
CA MET A 62 -5.39 -3.51 -8.45
C MET A 62 -6.40 -4.23 -7.56
N PRO A 63 -7.69 -4.28 -7.94
CA PRO A 63 -8.65 -5.09 -7.21
C PRO A 63 -8.28 -6.57 -7.34
N THR A 64 -8.59 -7.36 -6.31
CA THR A 64 -8.39 -8.80 -6.34
C THR A 64 -9.45 -9.48 -7.20
N ALA A 65 -9.15 -10.66 -7.73
CA ALA A 65 -10.12 -11.44 -8.51
C ALA A 65 -11.27 -12.00 -7.64
N GLU A 66 -11.07 -12.06 -6.32
CA GLU A 66 -12.03 -12.61 -5.37
C GLU A 66 -13.05 -11.56 -4.91
N ASP A 67 -12.62 -10.29 -4.82
CA ASP A 67 -13.43 -9.19 -4.32
C ASP A 67 -12.95 -7.85 -4.91
N GLU A 68 -13.87 -7.12 -5.55
CA GLU A 68 -13.62 -5.81 -6.17
C GLU A 68 -13.40 -4.70 -5.13
N GLU A 69 -13.77 -4.91 -3.87
CA GLU A 69 -13.55 -3.98 -2.74
C GLU A 69 -12.19 -4.22 -2.06
N VAL A 70 -11.52 -5.33 -2.38
CA VAL A 70 -10.20 -5.68 -1.85
C VAL A 70 -9.14 -5.36 -2.90
N PHE A 71 -8.20 -4.50 -2.54
CA PHE A 71 -7.13 -4.07 -3.40
C PHE A 71 -5.79 -4.64 -2.97
N GLU A 72 -5.01 -5.12 -3.93
CA GLU A 72 -3.58 -5.34 -3.81
C GLU A 72 -2.83 -4.08 -4.24
N LEU A 73 -2.21 -3.45 -3.26
CA LEU A 73 -1.38 -2.25 -3.40
C LEU A 73 0.07 -2.69 -3.51
N THR A 74 0.73 -2.34 -4.61
CA THR A 74 2.19 -2.50 -4.77
C THR A 74 2.85 -1.15 -4.57
N MET A 75 3.79 -1.11 -3.65
CA MET A 75 4.51 0.10 -3.27
C MET A 75 6.01 -0.13 -3.39
N ARG A 76 6.74 0.88 -3.85
CA ARG A 76 8.20 0.88 -3.91
C ARG A 76 8.78 1.73 -2.78
N ARG A 77 9.73 1.20 -2.03
CA ARG A 77 10.48 1.91 -0.99
C ARG A 77 11.29 3.04 -1.61
N MET A 78 11.13 4.25 -1.06
CA MET A 78 11.92 5.40 -1.51
C MET A 78 13.34 5.41 -0.92
N THR A 79 13.51 4.77 0.23
CA THR A 79 14.82 4.49 0.82
C THR A 79 14.97 2.98 0.88
N PRO A 80 15.85 2.38 0.07
CA PRO A 80 16.13 0.95 0.15
C PRO A 80 16.55 0.59 1.57
N SER A 81 16.13 -0.58 2.05
CA SER A 81 16.72 -1.16 3.24
C SER A 81 18.19 -1.47 2.92
N ALA A 82 19.11 -0.66 3.45
CA ALA A 82 20.55 -0.91 3.34
C ALA A 82 20.96 -2.21 4.05
#